data_AF-A0A949IGG1-F1
#
_entry.id   AF-A0A949IGG1-F1
#
_cell.length_a   1.000
_cell.length_b   1.000
_cell.length_c   1.000
_cell.angle_alpha   90.00
_cell.angle_beta   90.00
_cell.angle_gamma   90.00
#
_symmetry.space_group_name_H-M   'P 1'
#
loop_
_entity.id
_entity.type
_entity.pdbx_description
1 polymer ?
#
loop_
_entity_poly.entity_id
_entity_poly.type
_entity_poly.pdbx_seq_one_letter_code
_entity_poly.pdbx_strand_id
1 'polypeptide(L)'
;MAQGNSKEIALAKALDFKVVDDSARVEICVKGEVLGFPATLEAIRPFFPFGCNYYIDIDVLKENNVDPSEMTLVITPKVAKGMMNFFSRLLLVDARTRPVGDAQFDRLFNVDTNDFVGALRFVRYPGMLEKIQDLQQFSGFSELHVRAKAGLMMVQPTCFNSLALDVAKESFRLLGEIGQILFDTFK
;
A
#
# COMPACT_ATOMS: atom_id res chain seq x y z
N MET A 1 20.69 17.54 12.22
CA MET A 1 19.22 17.68 12.21
C MET A 1 18.81 17.79 10.75
N ALA A 2 18.15 16.78 10.21
CA ALA A 2 17.63 16.85 8.84
C ALA A 2 16.57 17.96 8.79
N GLN A 3 16.78 18.97 7.95
CA GLN A 3 15.76 19.98 7.66
C GLN A 3 14.73 19.36 6.71
N GLY A 4 13.79 18.58 7.26
CA GLY A 4 12.63 18.16 6.50
C GLY A 4 11.82 19.39 6.06
N ASN A 5 11.18 19.30 4.89
CA ASN A 5 10.28 20.37 4.42
C ASN A 5 9.14 20.59 5.45
N SER A 6 8.60 21.81 5.59
CA SER A 6 7.57 22.14 6.58
C SER A 6 6.37 21.19 6.55
N LYS A 7 6.00 20.71 5.36
CA LYS A 7 4.94 19.70 5.17
C LYS A 7 5.32 18.31 5.69
N GLU A 8 6.56 17.90 5.53
CA GLU A 8 7.09 16.63 6.03
C GLU A 8 7.06 16.58 7.56
N ILE A 9 7.49 17.67 8.19
CA ILE A 9 7.40 17.84 9.64
C ILE A 9 5.93 17.84 10.10
N ALA A 10 5.04 18.52 9.37
CA ALA A 10 3.61 18.53 9.69
C ALA A 10 2.97 17.15 9.59
N LEU A 11 3.32 16.38 8.55
CA LEU A 11 2.85 15.00 8.38
C LEU A 11 3.37 14.10 9.50
N ALA A 12 4.69 14.14 9.77
CA ALA A 12 5.30 13.36 10.84
C ALA A 12 4.60 13.63 12.17
N LYS A 13 4.33 14.89 12.50
CA LYS A 13 3.59 15.26 13.72
C LYS A 13 2.13 14.77 13.71
N ALA A 14 1.44 14.83 12.57
CA ALA A 14 0.05 14.39 12.46
C ALA A 14 -0.11 12.87 12.62
N LEU A 15 0.93 12.10 12.28
CA LEU A 15 0.99 10.65 12.38
C LEU A 15 1.70 10.13 13.64
N ASP A 16 2.32 11.00 14.43
CA ASP A 16 3.27 10.64 15.50
C ASP A 16 4.49 9.84 15.01
N PHE A 17 4.97 10.19 13.82
CA PHE A 17 6.13 9.60 13.15
C PHE A 17 7.36 10.52 13.26
N LYS A 18 8.49 10.05 12.75
CA LYS A 18 9.76 10.79 12.65
C LYS A 18 10.18 10.95 11.20
N VAL A 19 10.70 12.13 10.88
CA VAL A 19 11.41 12.37 9.62
C VAL A 19 12.76 11.67 9.67
N VAL A 20 13.06 10.87 8.67
CA VAL A 20 14.31 10.11 8.53
C VAL A 20 15.03 10.58 7.28
N ASP A 21 16.33 10.84 7.38
CA ASP A 21 17.15 11.14 6.22
C ASP A 21 17.52 9.84 5.50
N ASP A 22 16.86 9.59 4.36
CA ASP A 22 17.18 8.50 3.41
C ASP A 22 17.43 9.08 2.01
N SER A 23 18.10 10.25 1.96
CA SER A 23 18.38 11.02 0.74
C SER A 23 19.16 10.25 -0.34
N ALA A 24 19.81 9.14 0.02
CA ALA A 24 20.44 8.23 -0.93
C ALA A 24 19.42 7.50 -1.83
N ARG A 25 18.18 7.34 -1.38
CA ARG A 25 17.12 6.58 -2.08
C ARG A 25 15.87 7.41 -2.35
N VAL A 26 15.46 8.26 -1.40
CA VAL A 26 14.20 9.02 -1.45
C VAL A 26 14.38 10.43 -0.86
N GLU A 27 13.64 11.41 -1.39
CA GLU A 27 13.68 12.78 -0.87
C GLU A 27 12.76 12.99 0.33
N ILE A 28 11.71 12.17 0.47
CA ILE A 28 10.79 12.18 1.60
C ILE A 28 10.83 10.81 2.25
N CYS A 29 11.05 10.75 3.56
CA CYS A 29 10.96 9.51 4.32
C CYS A 29 10.46 9.80 5.75
N VAL A 30 9.27 9.29 6.06
CA VAL A 30 8.63 9.46 7.36
C VAL A 30 8.33 8.08 7.93
N LYS A 31 8.89 7.77 9.10
CA LYS A 31 8.81 6.44 9.72
C LYS A 31 8.18 6.50 11.11
N GLY A 32 7.38 5.51 11.46
CA GLY A 32 6.81 5.36 12.79
C GLY A 32 6.21 3.98 12.95
N GLU A 33 5.08 3.92 13.66
CA GLU A 33 4.42 2.67 13.98
C GLU A 33 2.90 2.84 13.85
N VAL A 34 2.22 1.81 13.35
CA VAL A 34 0.77 1.74 13.31
C VAL A 34 0.35 0.38 13.85
N LEU A 35 -0.45 0.37 14.93
CA LEU A 35 -0.92 -0.86 15.59
C LEU A 35 0.19 -1.85 15.96
N GLY A 36 1.39 -1.38 16.35
CA GLY A 36 2.52 -2.27 16.66
C GLY A 36 3.45 -2.56 15.48
N PHE A 37 3.03 -2.25 14.25
CA PHE A 37 3.81 -2.54 13.04
C PHE A 37 4.64 -1.34 12.59
N PRO A 38 5.93 -1.52 12.26
CA PRO A 38 6.71 -0.49 11.60
C PRO A 38 6.02 0.01 10.33
N ALA A 39 5.91 1.33 10.22
CA ALA A 39 5.20 1.99 9.14
C ALA A 39 6.08 3.07 8.51
N THR A 40 6.09 3.13 7.17
CA THR A 40 6.91 4.10 6.43
C THR A 40 6.11 4.73 5.30
N LEU A 41 6.23 6.06 5.15
CA LEU A 41 5.85 6.78 3.94
C LEU A 41 7.11 7.27 3.23
N GLU A 42 7.18 7.04 1.92
CA GLU A 42 8.32 7.41 1.09
C GLU A 42 7.88 8.11 -0.19
N ALA A 43 8.70 9.03 -0.69
CA ALA A 43 8.59 9.53 -2.05
C ALA A 43 9.97 9.81 -2.64
N ILE A 44 10.24 9.30 -3.85
CA ILE A 44 11.52 9.51 -4.55
C ILE A 44 11.74 11.01 -4.82
N ARG A 45 10.67 11.71 -5.19
CA ARG A 45 10.59 13.16 -5.34
C ARG A 45 9.26 13.66 -4.76
N PRO A 46 9.19 14.88 -4.22
CA PRO A 46 7.96 15.39 -3.62
C PRO A 46 6.95 15.95 -4.62
N PHE A 47 7.29 16.03 -5.91
CA PHE A 47 6.50 16.66 -6.97
C PHE A 47 6.05 15.67 -8.04
N PHE A 48 5.01 16.05 -8.81
CA PHE A 48 4.52 15.27 -9.96
C PHE A 48 5.66 15.05 -10.99
N PRO A 49 5.77 13.87 -11.62
CA PRO A 49 4.82 12.75 -11.66
C PRO A 49 5.03 11.65 -10.61
N PHE A 50 5.85 11.89 -9.57
CA PHE A 50 6.20 10.85 -8.60
C PHE A 50 5.17 10.78 -7.47
N GLY A 51 4.60 9.59 -7.27
CA GLY A 51 3.66 9.30 -6.19
C GLY A 51 4.33 9.00 -4.84
N CYS A 52 3.52 8.72 -3.85
CA CYS A 52 3.94 8.28 -2.52
C CYS A 52 3.77 6.76 -2.37
N ASN A 53 4.71 6.13 -1.66
CA ASN A 53 4.62 4.73 -1.28
C ASN A 53 4.41 4.62 0.23
N TYR A 54 3.52 3.73 0.64
CA TYR A 54 3.24 3.40 2.03
C TYR A 54 3.66 1.97 2.30
N TYR A 55 4.28 1.72 3.45
CA TYR A 55 4.73 0.41 3.87
C TYR A 55 4.23 0.11 5.27
N ILE A 56 3.79 -1.12 5.50
CA ILE A 56 3.54 -1.71 6.82
C ILE A 56 4.31 -3.02 6.87
N ASP A 57 5.30 -3.11 7.74
CA ASP A 57 6.10 -4.32 7.92
C ASP A 57 5.48 -5.17 9.04
N ILE A 58 5.07 -6.40 8.71
CA ILE A 58 4.51 -7.34 9.70
C ILE A 58 5.52 -8.41 10.12
N ASP A 59 6.68 -8.48 9.46
CA ASP A 59 7.79 -9.32 9.93
C ASP A 59 8.44 -8.67 11.15
N VAL A 60 7.94 -9.03 12.32
CA VAL A 60 8.46 -8.53 13.60
C VAL A 60 9.79 -9.21 13.96
N LEU A 61 10.18 -10.31 13.29
CA LEU A 61 11.34 -11.14 13.67
C LEU A 61 12.54 -11.05 12.72
N LYS A 62 12.42 -10.42 11.54
CA LYS A 62 13.52 -10.26 10.57
C LYS A 62 14.28 -11.56 10.32
N GLU A 63 13.59 -12.66 10.14
CA GLU A 63 14.22 -13.87 9.61
C GLU A 63 14.48 -13.60 8.12
N ASN A 64 15.72 -13.21 7.80
CA ASN A 64 16.18 -12.64 6.51
C ASN A 64 16.07 -13.56 5.27
N ASN A 65 15.09 -14.46 5.20
CA ASN A 65 14.78 -15.24 4.02
C ASN A 65 13.27 -15.17 3.77
N VAL A 66 12.84 -14.19 2.97
CA VAL A 66 11.50 -14.22 2.36
C VAL A 66 11.46 -15.47 1.49
N ASP A 67 10.75 -16.49 1.94
CA ASP A 67 10.61 -17.73 1.19
C ASP A 67 9.80 -17.42 -0.08
N PRO A 68 10.34 -17.66 -1.30
CA PRO A 68 9.62 -17.41 -2.54
C PRO A 68 8.34 -18.24 -2.70
N SER A 69 8.12 -19.24 -1.84
CA SER A 69 6.85 -19.98 -1.73
C SER A 69 5.74 -19.22 -1.01
N GLU A 70 6.05 -18.12 -0.33
CA GLU A 70 5.07 -17.33 0.39
C GLU A 70 4.07 -16.64 -0.53
N MET A 71 2.82 -16.53 -0.06
CA MET A 71 1.77 -15.88 -0.82
C MET A 71 2.11 -14.40 -1.04
N THR A 72 2.13 -14.05 -2.32
CA THR A 72 2.20 -12.68 -2.84
C THR A 72 0.91 -12.39 -3.57
N LEU A 73 0.38 -11.19 -3.36
CA LEU A 73 -0.88 -10.75 -3.95
C LEU A 73 -0.73 -9.27 -4.32
N VAL A 74 -0.99 -8.94 -5.57
CA VAL A 74 -1.08 -7.56 -6.06
C VAL A 74 -2.53 -7.27 -6.39
N ILE A 75 -3.08 -6.25 -5.75
CA ILE A 75 -4.45 -5.77 -5.95
C ILE A 75 -4.38 -4.44 -6.70
N THR A 76 -5.00 -4.40 -7.87
CA THR A 76 -5.09 -3.19 -8.71
C THR A 76 -6.56 -2.82 -8.92
N PRO A 77 -7.00 -1.61 -8.56
CA PRO A 77 -8.37 -1.17 -8.80
C PRO A 77 -8.73 -1.19 -10.29
N LYS A 78 -9.88 -1.78 -10.62
CA LYS A 78 -10.49 -1.66 -11.95
C LYS A 78 -11.07 -0.26 -12.05
N VAL A 79 -10.24 0.70 -12.49
CA VAL A 79 -10.62 2.10 -12.55
C VAL A 79 -11.89 2.27 -13.42
N ALA A 80 -13.01 2.57 -12.77
CA ALA A 80 -14.21 3.03 -13.43
C ALA A 80 -14.16 4.57 -13.52
N LYS A 81 -13.88 5.08 -14.73
CA LYS A 81 -13.96 6.48 -15.23
C LYS A 81 -12.67 7.32 -15.23
N GLY A 82 -12.30 7.77 -16.44
CA GLY A 82 -11.44 8.96 -16.69
C GLY A 82 -10.21 8.69 -17.56
N MET A 83 -9.77 9.70 -18.33
CA MET A 83 -8.75 9.67 -19.41
C MET A 83 -7.44 8.90 -19.17
N MET A 84 -7.10 8.58 -17.92
CA MET A 84 -5.94 7.73 -17.58
C MET A 84 -6.02 6.31 -18.14
N ASN A 85 -7.22 5.80 -18.46
CA ASN A 85 -7.38 4.52 -19.17
C ASN A 85 -6.75 4.50 -20.57
N PHE A 86 -6.48 5.66 -21.18
CA PHE A 86 -5.81 5.74 -22.48
C PHE A 86 -4.29 5.54 -22.35
N PHE A 87 -3.66 6.10 -21.31
CA PHE A 87 -2.22 5.99 -21.11
C PHE A 87 -1.79 4.70 -20.39
N SER A 88 -2.59 4.18 -19.46
CA SER A 88 -2.28 2.91 -18.78
C SER A 88 -2.38 1.69 -19.71
N ARG A 89 -3.33 1.69 -20.65
CA ARG A 89 -3.47 0.63 -21.67
C ARG A 89 -2.40 0.65 -22.75
N LEU A 90 -1.76 1.80 -23.00
CA LEU A 90 -0.71 1.90 -24.02
C LEU A 90 0.64 1.35 -23.52
N LEU A 91 0.86 1.27 -22.20
CA LEU A 91 2.15 0.92 -21.61
C LEU A 91 2.17 -0.38 -20.79
N LEU A 92 1.02 -0.92 -20.37
CA LEU A 92 0.97 -2.11 -19.52
C LEU A 92 -0.17 -3.05 -19.94
N VAL A 93 0.05 -3.83 -21.00
CA VAL A 93 -0.70 -5.06 -21.24
C VAL A 93 0.28 -6.20 -21.33
N ASP A 94 0.82 -6.61 -20.19
CA ASP A 94 1.21 -8.00 -19.99
C ASP A 94 1.32 -8.32 -18.48
N ALA A 95 0.18 -8.59 -17.85
CA ALA A 95 0.12 -9.30 -16.59
C ALA A 95 -1.15 -10.14 -16.60
N ARG A 96 -1.01 -11.44 -16.36
CA ARG A 96 -2.09 -12.42 -16.42
C ARG A 96 -3.03 -12.23 -15.23
N THR A 97 -3.87 -11.19 -15.28
CA THR A 97 -4.91 -10.97 -14.28
C THR A 97 -5.87 -12.16 -14.30
N ARG A 98 -6.05 -12.78 -13.14
CA ARG A 98 -6.99 -13.90 -12.97
C ARG A 98 -7.95 -13.55 -11.85
N PRO A 99 -9.24 -13.92 -11.97
CA PRO A 99 -10.18 -13.75 -10.87
C PRO A 99 -9.68 -14.53 -9.66
N VAL A 100 -9.75 -13.92 -8.48
CA VAL A 100 -9.37 -14.58 -7.22
C VAL A 100 -10.43 -15.60 -6.78
N GLY A 101 -11.67 -15.46 -7.27
CA GLY A 101 -12.78 -16.37 -6.98
C GLY A 101 -13.81 -15.79 -6.00
N ASP A 102 -13.80 -14.48 -5.78
CA ASP A 102 -14.82 -13.76 -5.05
C ASP A 102 -15.51 -12.74 -5.97
N ALA A 103 -16.80 -12.97 -6.27
CA ALA A 103 -17.49 -12.21 -7.30
C ALA A 103 -17.62 -10.71 -6.98
N GLN A 104 -17.71 -10.32 -5.71
CA GLN A 104 -17.81 -8.92 -5.32
C GLN A 104 -16.44 -8.24 -5.43
N PHE A 105 -15.39 -8.92 -4.97
CA PHE A 105 -14.01 -8.45 -5.07
C PHE A 105 -13.56 -8.35 -6.54
N ASP A 106 -13.75 -9.41 -7.31
CA ASP A 106 -13.36 -9.52 -8.71
C ASP A 106 -14.11 -8.51 -9.60
N ARG A 107 -15.25 -7.96 -9.16
CA ARG A 107 -15.92 -6.88 -9.89
C ARG A 107 -15.13 -5.56 -9.82
N LEU A 108 -14.42 -5.33 -8.72
CA LEU A 108 -13.84 -4.04 -8.37
C LEU A 108 -12.32 -4.00 -8.56
N PHE A 109 -11.66 -5.15 -8.46
CA PHE A 109 -10.20 -5.24 -8.48
C PHE A 109 -9.72 -6.29 -9.49
N ASN A 110 -8.53 -6.05 -10.03
CA ASN A 110 -7.70 -7.05 -10.66
C ASN A 110 -6.75 -7.61 -9.62
N VAL A 111 -6.45 -8.89 -9.74
CA VAL A 111 -5.55 -9.62 -8.85
C VAL A 111 -4.49 -10.34 -9.66
N ASP A 112 -3.26 -10.25 -9.18
CA ASP A 112 -2.16 -11.15 -9.54
C ASP A 112 -1.62 -11.81 -8.27
N THR A 113 -1.40 -13.12 -8.30
CA THR A 113 -0.96 -13.88 -7.13
C THR A 113 -0.24 -15.18 -7.53
N ASN A 114 0.74 -15.59 -6.72
CA ASN A 114 1.38 -16.90 -6.81
C ASN A 114 0.64 -18.00 -6.01
N ASP A 115 -0.30 -17.64 -5.12
CA ASP A 115 -1.09 -18.58 -4.31
C ASP A 115 -2.56 -18.15 -4.25
N PHE A 116 -3.37 -18.74 -5.14
CA PHE A 116 -4.81 -18.47 -5.21
C PHE A 116 -5.57 -18.87 -3.94
N VAL A 117 -5.13 -19.90 -3.22
CA VAL A 117 -5.84 -20.37 -2.02
C VAL A 117 -5.61 -19.38 -0.88
N GLY A 118 -4.35 -18.98 -0.66
CA GLY A 118 -3.99 -17.94 0.30
C GLY A 118 -4.63 -16.60 -0.04
N ALA A 119 -4.59 -16.18 -1.30
CA ALA A 119 -5.22 -14.94 -1.76
C ALA A 119 -6.74 -14.96 -1.53
N LEU A 120 -7.43 -16.05 -1.88
CA LEU A 120 -8.87 -16.18 -1.66
C LEU A 120 -9.23 -16.14 -0.17
N ARG A 121 -8.41 -16.78 0.69
CA ARG A 121 -8.59 -16.72 2.14
C ARG A 121 -8.44 -15.29 2.67
N PHE A 122 -7.45 -14.55 2.18
CA PHE A 122 -7.21 -13.17 2.57
C PHE A 122 -8.36 -12.24 2.14
N VAL A 123 -8.78 -12.28 0.87
CA VAL A 123 -9.84 -11.37 0.36
C VAL A 123 -11.22 -11.67 0.95
N ARG A 124 -11.48 -12.91 1.37
CA ARG A 124 -12.73 -13.32 2.05
C ARG A 124 -12.70 -13.11 3.56
N TYR A 125 -11.61 -12.61 4.12
CA TYR A 125 -11.57 -12.29 5.54
C TYR A 125 -12.68 -11.27 5.86
N PRO A 126 -13.44 -11.43 6.97
CA PRO A 126 -14.54 -10.54 7.29
C PRO A 126 -14.14 -9.06 7.30
N GLY A 127 -14.83 -8.23 6.51
CA GLY A 127 -14.57 -6.80 6.41
C GLY A 127 -13.41 -6.40 5.49
N MET A 128 -12.72 -7.35 4.83
CA MET A 128 -11.56 -7.06 3.99
C MET A 128 -11.93 -6.26 2.74
N LEU A 129 -13.03 -6.64 2.08
CA LEU A 129 -13.50 -5.95 0.87
C LEU A 129 -13.79 -4.48 1.17
N GLU A 130 -14.53 -4.21 2.23
CA GLU A 130 -14.89 -2.86 2.68
C GLU A 130 -13.64 -2.04 2.98
N LYS A 131 -12.65 -2.62 3.69
CA LYS A 131 -11.37 -1.93 3.98
C LYS A 131 -10.60 -1.56 2.73
N ILE A 132 -10.50 -2.46 1.75
CA ILE A 132 -9.79 -2.18 0.49
C ILE A 132 -10.56 -1.17 -0.36
N GLN A 133 -11.90 -1.21 -0.35
CA GLN A 133 -12.73 -0.21 -1.01
C GLN A 133 -12.58 1.18 -0.37
N ASP A 134 -12.63 1.27 0.96
CA ASP A 134 -12.40 2.51 1.69
C ASP A 134 -11.00 3.05 1.41
N LEU A 135 -9.99 2.18 1.45
CA LEU A 135 -8.61 2.54 1.13
C LEU A 135 -8.52 3.10 -0.30
N GLN A 136 -9.21 2.50 -1.26
CA GLN A 136 -9.27 3.01 -2.63
C GLN A 136 -10.00 4.36 -2.72
N GLN A 137 -11.08 4.54 -1.97
CA GLN A 137 -11.84 5.79 -1.97
C GLN A 137 -11.05 6.96 -1.39
N PHE A 138 -10.29 6.75 -0.31
CA PHE A 138 -9.50 7.81 0.32
C PHE A 138 -8.20 8.10 -0.42
N SER A 139 -7.45 7.07 -0.75
CA SER A 139 -6.09 7.24 -1.30
C SER A 139 -6.07 7.33 -2.82
N GLY A 140 -7.04 6.71 -3.51
CA GLY A 140 -6.98 6.50 -4.94
C GLY A 140 -5.75 5.68 -5.35
N PHE A 141 -5.36 4.69 -4.54
CA PHE A 141 -4.18 3.88 -4.80
C PHE A 141 -4.23 3.22 -6.18
N SER A 142 -3.04 2.95 -6.72
CA SER A 142 -2.88 2.28 -8.01
C SER A 142 -2.59 0.80 -7.82
N GLU A 143 -1.78 0.46 -6.81
CA GLU A 143 -1.46 -0.92 -6.46
C GLU A 143 -1.38 -1.08 -4.94
N LEU A 144 -1.86 -2.22 -4.45
CA LEU A 144 -1.64 -2.72 -3.11
C LEU A 144 -0.97 -4.09 -3.21
N HIS A 145 0.29 -4.15 -2.78
CA HIS A 145 1.11 -5.35 -2.71
C HIS A 145 0.99 -5.95 -1.31
N VAL A 146 0.66 -7.22 -1.25
CA VAL A 146 0.45 -8.00 -0.03
C VAL A 146 1.42 -9.17 -0.04
N ARG A 147 2.17 -9.35 1.04
CA ARG A 147 3.09 -10.46 1.23
C ARG A 147 2.89 -11.08 2.60
N ALA A 148 2.42 -12.33 2.63
CA ALA A 148 1.90 -13.02 3.83
C ALA A 148 2.71 -12.86 5.11
N LYS A 149 4.05 -12.89 5.05
CA LYS A 149 4.92 -12.75 6.23
C LYS A 149 5.81 -11.52 6.22
N ALA A 150 5.78 -10.71 5.17
CA ALA A 150 6.59 -9.50 5.09
C ALA A 150 5.77 -8.24 5.40
N GLY A 151 4.59 -8.10 4.80
CA GLY A 151 3.71 -6.96 5.04
C GLY A 151 3.02 -6.43 3.80
N LEU A 152 2.77 -5.13 3.82
CA LEU A 152 2.00 -4.41 2.82
C LEU A 152 2.84 -3.29 2.21
N MET A 153 2.67 -3.08 0.91
CA MET A 153 3.16 -1.90 0.21
C MET A 153 2.05 -1.34 -0.67
N MET A 154 1.74 -0.05 -0.53
CA MET A 154 0.70 0.62 -1.31
C MET A 154 1.31 1.76 -2.11
N VAL A 155 0.97 1.80 -3.40
CA VAL A 155 1.39 2.85 -4.33
C VAL A 155 0.26 3.84 -4.54
N GLN A 156 0.43 5.07 -4.04
CA GLN A 156 -0.51 6.17 -4.24
C GLN A 156 0.03 7.14 -5.31
N PRO A 157 -0.70 7.40 -6.40
CA PRO A 157 -0.22 8.23 -7.50
C PRO A 157 -0.08 9.72 -7.14
N THR A 158 -0.74 10.17 -6.07
CA THR A 158 -0.65 11.55 -5.58
C THR A 158 0.76 11.85 -5.06
N CYS A 159 1.39 12.89 -5.58
CA CYS A 159 2.71 13.31 -5.11
C CYS A 159 2.65 13.92 -3.71
N PHE A 160 3.78 13.89 -2.99
CA PHE A 160 3.85 14.35 -1.60
C PHE A 160 3.35 15.78 -1.40
N ASN A 161 3.70 16.72 -2.29
CA ASN A 161 3.27 18.12 -2.18
C ASN A 161 1.75 18.31 -2.34
N SER A 162 1.07 17.40 -3.04
CA SER A 162 -0.39 17.41 -3.20
C SER A 162 -1.12 16.49 -2.22
N LEU A 163 -0.42 15.61 -1.52
CA LEU A 163 -1.01 14.68 -0.55
C LEU A 163 -1.62 15.41 0.65
N ALA A 164 -2.91 15.18 0.92
CA ALA A 164 -3.57 15.73 2.10
C ALA A 164 -3.21 14.90 3.35
N LEU A 165 -3.06 15.56 4.50
CA LEU A 165 -2.60 14.91 5.75
C LEU A 165 -3.62 13.91 6.30
N ASP A 166 -4.90 14.22 6.16
CA ASP A 166 -6.03 13.35 6.51
C ASP A 166 -6.06 12.09 5.63
N VAL A 167 -5.84 12.22 4.32
CA VAL A 167 -5.72 11.07 3.41
C VAL A 167 -4.57 10.15 3.83
N ALA A 168 -3.40 10.71 4.17
CA ALA A 168 -2.26 9.92 4.61
C ALA A 168 -2.54 9.19 5.94
N LYS A 169 -3.16 9.90 6.90
CA LYS A 169 -3.53 9.34 8.20
C LYS A 169 -4.53 8.20 8.08
N GLU A 170 -5.55 8.39 7.27
CA GLU A 170 -6.58 7.39 7.06
C GLU A 170 -6.06 6.18 6.28
N SER A 171 -5.17 6.42 5.30
CA SER A 171 -4.48 5.34 4.58
C SER A 171 -3.65 4.48 5.52
N PHE A 172 -2.89 5.07 6.43
CA PHE A 172 -2.13 4.32 7.43
C PHE A 172 -3.02 3.56 8.40
N ARG A 173 -4.13 4.15 8.89
CA ARG A 173 -5.10 3.46 9.75
C ARG A 173 -5.62 2.19 9.07
N LEU A 174 -6.10 2.32 7.83
CA LEU A 174 -6.64 1.20 7.06
C LEU A 174 -5.56 0.15 6.73
N LEU A 175 -4.37 0.58 6.32
CA LEU A 175 -3.25 -0.33 6.08
C LEU A 175 -2.83 -1.08 7.35
N GLY A 176 -2.85 -0.43 8.52
CA GLY A 176 -2.60 -1.08 9.80
C GLY A 176 -3.63 -2.16 10.10
N GLU A 177 -4.91 -1.89 9.89
CA GLU A 177 -5.99 -2.88 10.08
C GLU A 177 -5.86 -4.07 9.11
N ILE A 178 -5.53 -3.79 7.84
CA ILE A 178 -5.26 -4.84 6.84
C ILE A 178 -4.01 -5.64 7.23
N GLY A 179 -2.98 -4.96 7.76
CA GLY A 179 -1.73 -5.58 8.22
C GLY A 179 -1.97 -6.50 9.41
N GLN A 180 -2.82 -6.10 10.36
CA GLN A 180 -3.25 -6.95 11.47
C GLN A 180 -3.96 -8.21 10.97
N ILE A 181 -4.88 -8.07 10.01
CA ILE A 181 -5.57 -9.23 9.40
C ILE A 181 -4.58 -10.15 8.69
N LEU A 182 -3.63 -9.58 7.94
CA LEU A 182 -2.58 -10.34 7.26
C LEU A 182 -1.76 -11.15 8.26
N PHE A 183 -1.32 -10.50 9.34
CA PHE A 183 -0.60 -11.15 10.43
C PHE A 183 -1.41 -12.28 11.06
N ASP A 184 -2.67 -12.02 11.45
CA ASP A 184 -3.53 -13.03 12.09
C ASP A 184 -3.87 -14.21 11.16
N THR A 185 -3.90 -13.99 9.84
CA THR A 185 -4.24 -15.02 8.85
C THR A 185 -3.06 -15.94 8.52
N PHE A 186 -1.82 -15.44 8.58
CA PHE A 186 -0.62 -16.13 8.08
C PHE A 186 0.49 -16.35 9.12
N LYS A 187 0.26 -15.97 10.38
CA LYS A 187 1.11 -16.35 11.52
C LYS A 187 1.10 -17.86 11.80
#